data_AF-X0Y7P4-F1
#
_entry.id   AF-X0Y7P4-F1
#
_cell.length_a   1.000
_cell.length_b   1.000
_cell.length_c   1.000
_cell.angle_alpha   90.00
_cell.angle_beta   90.00
_cell.angle_gamma   90.00
#
_symmetry.space_group_name_H-M   'P 1'
#
loop_
_entity.id
_entity.type
_entity.pdbx_description
1 polymer ?
#
loop_
_entity_poly.entity_id
_entity_poly.type
_entity_poly.pdbx_seq_one_letter_code
_entity_poly.pdbx_strand_id
1 'polypeptide(L)' 'MSTRSEEFAGLSVAMVTPFRGGEIDMEALQEQVDFQVQAGTTALCPVGTTGESPTLSPPEHEQVMTAVVKAAAGR' A
#
# COMPACT_ATOMS: atom_id res chain seq x y z
N MET A 1 7.37 -3.09 -27.87
CA MET A 1 7.58 -2.61 -26.48
C MET A 1 6.22 -2.16 -25.98
N SER A 2 5.86 -2.54 -24.76
CA SER A 2 4.65 -2.02 -24.10
C SER A 2 4.79 -0.51 -23.91
N THR A 3 3.70 0.23 -24.05
CA THR A 3 3.64 1.64 -23.66
C THR A 3 3.56 1.75 -22.13
N ARG A 4 4.01 2.88 -21.56
CA ARG A 4 3.89 3.13 -20.12
C ARG A 4 2.44 3.05 -19.63
N SER A 5 1.48 3.45 -20.46
CA SER A 5 0.06 3.36 -20.12
C SER A 5 -0.43 1.92 -19.99
N GLU A 6 0.11 1.00 -20.80
CA GLU A 6 -0.22 -0.43 -20.73
C GLU A 6 0.41 -1.10 -19.50
N GLU A 7 1.58 -0.63 -19.03
CA GLU A 7 2.24 -1.15 -17.81
C GLU A 7 1.46 -0.83 -16.53
N PHE A 8 0.74 0.30 -16.50
CA PHE A 8 -0.07 0.72 -15.35
C PHE A 8 -1.58 0.59 -15.60
N ALA A 9 -1.98 -0.11 -16.66
CA ALA A 9 -3.39 -0.39 -16.92
C ALA A 9 -3.94 -1.37 -15.87
N GLY A 10 -5.22 -1.22 -15.54
CA GLY A 10 -5.91 -2.07 -14.57
C GLY A 10 -6.43 -1.28 -13.37
N LEU A 11 -6.37 -1.88 -12.19
CA LEU A 11 -6.89 -1.32 -10.96
C LEU A 11 -5.74 -0.90 -10.05
N SER A 12 -5.71 0.38 -9.72
CA SER A 12 -4.81 0.95 -8.71
C SER A 12 -5.60 1.31 -7.47
N VAL A 13 -5.13 0.90 -6.29
CA VAL A 13 -5.83 1.14 -5.01
C VAL A 13 -5.00 2.04 -4.10
N ALA A 14 -5.57 3.18 -3.72
CA ALA A 14 -5.07 4.00 -2.63
C ALA A 14 -5.37 3.30 -1.30
N MET A 15 -4.32 2.86 -0.60
CA MET A 15 -4.47 2.10 0.64
C MET A 15 -4.61 3.03 1.85
N VAL A 16 -5.47 2.65 2.78
CA VAL A 16 -5.47 3.20 4.15
C VAL A 16 -4.27 2.70 4.95
N THR A 17 -3.81 3.46 5.93
CA THR A 17 -2.82 3.01 6.92
C THR A 17 -3.56 2.55 8.18
N PRO A 18 -3.66 1.24 8.46
CA PRO A 18 -4.37 0.78 9.65
C PRO A 18 -3.57 1.09 10.91
N PHE A 19 -4.29 1.51 11.96
CA PHE A 19 -3.73 1.82 13.28
C PHE A 19 -4.41 1.00 14.37
N ARG A 20 -3.64 0.59 15.38
CA ARG A 20 -4.12 -0.10 16.58
C ARG A 20 -3.43 0.49 17.81
N GLY A 21 -4.22 1.14 18.67
CA GLY A 21 -3.69 1.76 19.89
C GLY A 21 -2.80 2.99 19.64
N GLY A 22 -2.95 3.66 18.49
CA GLY A 22 -2.16 4.83 18.11
C GLY A 22 -0.88 4.50 17.34
N GLU A 23 -0.53 3.21 17.22
CA GLU A 23 0.61 2.73 16.44
C GLU A 23 0.13 2.09 15.13
N ILE A 24 1.00 2.02 14.13
CA ILE A 24 0.70 1.35 12.86
C ILE A 24 0.47 -0.14 13.11
N ASP A 25 -0.65 -0.66 12.60
CA ASP A 25 -1.03 -2.07 12.67
C ASP A 25 -0.42 -2.84 11.49
N MET A 26 0.80 -3.33 11.69
CA MET A 26 1.58 -4.00 10.64
C MET A 26 0.94 -5.31 10.16
N GLU A 27 0.21 -6.01 11.04
CA GLU A 27 -0.50 -7.25 10.71
C GLU A 27 -1.68 -6.94 9.77
N ALA A 28 -2.53 -5.97 10.15
CA ALA A 28 -3.66 -5.56 9.32
C ALA A 28 -3.20 -4.95 7.98
N LEU A 29 -2.07 -4.23 7.96
CA LEU A 29 -1.50 -3.69 6.72
C LEU A 29 -1.08 -4.83 5.77
N GLN A 30 -0.49 -5.90 6.29
CA GLN A 30 -0.13 -7.07 5.48
C GLN A 30 -1.38 -7.79 4.95
N GLU A 31 -2.37 -8.03 5.80
CA GLU A 31 -3.64 -8.65 5.39
C GLU A 31 -4.34 -7.83 4.30
N GLN A 32 -4.32 -6.50 4.42
CA GLN A 32 -4.86 -5.60 3.41
C GLN A 32 -4.14 -5.74 2.07
N VAL A 33 -2.80 -5.82 2.06
CA VAL A 33 -2.04 -6.06 0.82
C VAL A 33 -2.46 -7.38 0.18
N ASP A 34 -2.50 -8.46 0.96
CA ASP A 34 -2.87 -9.77 0.44
C ASP A 34 -4.31 -9.80 -0.08
N PHE A 35 -5.24 -9.11 0.59
CA PHE A 35 -6.60 -8.93 0.10
C PHE A 35 -6.63 -8.23 -1.27
N GLN A 36 -5.92 -7.12 -1.43
CA GLN A 36 -5.91 -6.38 -2.70
C GLN A 36 -5.30 -7.19 -3.84
N VAL A 37 -4.20 -7.90 -3.56
CA VAL A 37 -3.55 -8.78 -4.53
C VAL A 37 -4.50 -9.93 -4.93
N GLN A 38 -5.17 -10.56 -3.97
CA GLN A 38 -6.16 -11.62 -4.25
C GLN A 38 -7.36 -11.12 -5.05
N ALA A 39 -7.73 -9.85 -4.89
CA ALA A 39 -8.80 -9.20 -5.67
C ALA A 39 -8.37 -8.84 -7.11
N GLY A 40 -7.11 -9.06 -7.49
CA GLY A 40 -6.58 -8.74 -8.82
C GLY A 40 -6.17 -7.28 -9.01
N THR A 41 -5.91 -6.55 -7.92
CA THR A 41 -5.34 -5.21 -7.97
C THR A 41 -3.94 -5.26 -8.58
N THR A 42 -3.66 -4.41 -9.56
CA THR A 42 -2.39 -4.40 -10.30
C THR A 42 -1.41 -3.33 -9.81
N ALA A 43 -1.88 -2.36 -9.01
CA ALA A 43 -1.01 -1.39 -8.36
C ALA A 43 -1.52 -0.98 -6.98
N LEU A 44 -0.60 -0.94 -6.01
CA LEU A 44 -0.86 -0.49 -4.65
C LEU A 44 -0.25 0.90 -4.43
N CYS A 45 -1.04 1.81 -3.87
CA CYS A 45 -0.64 3.18 -3.59
C CYS A 45 -0.78 3.46 -2.08
N PRO A 46 0.18 3.03 -1.25
CA PRO A 46 0.21 3.40 0.17
C PRO A 46 0.59 4.87 0.36
N VAL A 47 0.46 5.37 1.59
CA VAL A 47 0.95 6.70 2.01
C VAL A 47 0.50 7.87 1.11
N GLY A 48 -0.70 7.73 0.52
CA GLY A 48 -1.41 8.84 -0.13
C GLY A 48 -2.23 9.63 0.89
N THR A 49 -3.12 10.50 0.40
CA THR A 49 -4.12 11.15 1.26
C THR A 49 -5.03 10.13 1.94
N THR A 50 -5.44 9.08 1.21
CA THR A 50 -6.18 7.93 1.77
C THR A 50 -5.36 7.13 2.76
N GLY A 51 -4.04 7.11 2.63
CA GLY A 51 -3.12 6.45 3.56
C GLY A 51 -2.66 7.36 4.70
N GLU A 52 -3.39 8.46 4.94
CA GLU A 52 -3.16 9.38 6.05
C GLU A 52 -1.76 10.02 6.07
N SER A 53 -1.17 10.25 4.89
CA SER A 53 0.19 10.80 4.79
C SER A 53 0.48 12.09 5.57
N PRO A 54 -0.47 13.03 5.78
CA PRO A 54 -0.21 14.21 6.60
C PRO A 54 -0.07 13.93 8.11
N THR A 55 -0.52 12.76 8.58
CA THR A 55 -0.46 12.39 10.01
C THR A 55 0.67 11.42 10.33
N LEU A 56 1.34 10.87 9.32
CA LEU A 56 2.51 10.02 9.51
C LEU A 56 3.77 10.88 9.67
N SER A 57 4.59 10.54 10.65
CA SER A 57 5.96 11.04 10.72
C SER A 57 6.80 10.47 9.57
N PRO A 58 7.94 11.11 9.20
CA PRO A 58 8.80 10.59 8.14
C PRO A 58 9.25 9.13 8.34
N PRO A 59 9.62 8.68 9.56
CA PRO A 59 9.94 7.27 9.81
C PRO A 59 8.73 6.33 9.62
N GLU A 60 7.56 6.72 10.09
CA GLU A 60 6.32 5.93 9.93
C GLU A 60 5.95 5.80 8.45
N HIS A 61 6.10 6.88 7.69
CA HIS A 61 5.87 6.88 6.25
C HIS A 61 6.79 5.88 5.53
N GLU A 62 8.09 5.87 5.86
CA GLU A 62 9.05 4.90 5.31
C GLU A 62 8.73 3.46 5.76
N GLN A 63 8.31 3.28 7.01
CA GLN A 63 7.92 1.99 7.57
C GLN A 63 6.71 1.39 6.82
N VAL A 64 5.65 2.17 6.61
CA VAL A 64 4.45 1.71 5.85
C VAL A 64 4.85 1.34 4.43
N MET A 65 5.63 2.20 3.75
CA MET A 65 6.04 1.96 2.38
C MET A 65 6.90 0.69 2.25
N THR A 66 7.84 0.48 3.18
CA THR A 66 8.68 -0.72 3.24
C THR A 66 7.86 -1.97 3.50
N ALA A 67 6.90 -1.91 4.43
CA ALA A 67 6.02 -3.03 4.75
C ALA A 67 5.18 -3.46 3.55
N VAL A 68 4.58 -2.49 2.83
CA VAL A 68 3.75 -2.77 1.65
C VAL A 68 4.56 -3.37 0.52
N VAL A 69 5.74 -2.82 0.22
CA VAL A 69 6.63 -3.39 -0.82
C VAL A 69 7.04 -4.82 -0.48
N LYS A 70 7.40 -5.06 0.79
CA LYS A 70 7.78 -6.40 1.26
C LYS A 70 6.62 -7.39 1.18
N ALA A 71 5.41 -6.97 1.56
CA ALA A 71 4.22 -7.81 1.50
C ALA A 71 3.81 -8.12 0.05
N ALA A 72 3.83 -7.14 -0.85
CA ALA A 72 3.49 -7.33 -2.26
C ALA A 72 4.45 -8.33 -2.94
N ALA A 73 5.75 -8.26 -2.62
CA ALA A 73 6.76 -9.19 -3.11
C ALA A 73 6.79 -9.35 -4.65
N GLY A 74 6.47 -8.26 -5.37
CA GLY A 74 6.45 -8.24 -6.84
C GLY A 74 5.19 -8.82 -7.49
N ARG A 75 4.16 -9.11 -6.68
CA ARG A 75 2.80 -9.41 -7.13
C ARG A 75 1.99 -8.12 -7.25
#